data_AF-A0A7V9ALB3-F1
#
_entry.id   AF-A0A7V9ALB3-F1
#
_cell.length_a   1.000
_cell.length_b   1.000
_cell.length_c   1.000
_cell.angle_alpha   90.00
_cell.angle_beta   90.00
_cell.angle_gamma   90.00
#
_symmetry.space_group_name_H-M   'P 1'
#
loop_
_entity.id
_entity.type
_entity.pdbx_description
1 polymer ?
#
loop_
_entity_poly.entity_id
_entity_poly.type
_entity_poly.pdbx_seq_one_letter_code
_entity_poly.pdbx_strand_id
1 'polypeptide(L)'
;MRETWIRYVATGSIQRWMIWASVFLITVTPLQAAGQATPEASPAATPLATPIAGDSSGWWHGATCYEIFVRSFADSDGDGIGDFAGVTSRLDYLN
;
A
#
# COMPACT_ATOMS: atom_id res chain seq x y z
N MET A 1 12.67 -56.82 -13.96
CA MET A 1 13.30 -55.57 -13.49
C MET A 1 12.26 -54.46 -13.65
N ARG A 2 11.69 -53.79 -12.64
CA ARG A 2 11.92 -53.73 -11.20
C ARG A 2 10.56 -53.34 -10.57
N GLU A 3 9.73 -54.33 -10.34
CA GLU A 3 8.56 -54.24 -9.48
C GLU A 3 9.05 -54.33 -8.03
N THR A 4 9.25 -53.19 -7.36
CA THR A 4 9.64 -53.24 -5.93
C THR A 4 9.36 -51.99 -5.10
N TRP A 5 8.69 -50.95 -5.63
CA TRP A 5 8.51 -49.70 -4.88
C TRP A 5 7.08 -49.46 -4.37
N ILE A 6 6.21 -50.48 -4.37
CA ILE A 6 4.81 -50.40 -3.88
C ILE A 6 4.67 -50.57 -2.35
N ARG A 7 5.74 -50.75 -1.57
CA ARG A 7 5.59 -51.03 -0.12
C ARG A 7 6.60 -50.31 0.77
N TYR A 8 6.48 -48.99 0.88
CA TYR A 8 6.98 -48.15 1.98
C TYR A 8 6.53 -46.73 1.62
N VAL A 9 5.34 -46.27 2.00
CA VAL A 9 5.09 -45.61 3.29
C VAL A 9 3.64 -45.86 3.67
N ALA A 10 3.44 -46.83 4.56
CA ALA A 10 2.31 -46.84 5.46
C ALA A 10 2.69 -45.95 6.65
N THR A 11 1.95 -44.85 6.84
CA THR A 11 1.33 -44.45 8.12
C THR A 11 1.00 -42.95 8.05
N GLY A 12 -0.27 -42.67 7.79
CA GLY A 12 -0.91 -41.41 8.19
C GLY A 12 -0.93 -40.32 7.13
N SER A 13 -2.14 -39.95 6.73
CA SER A 13 -2.49 -38.64 6.13
C SER A 13 -2.62 -38.54 4.61
N ILE A 14 -3.16 -39.58 3.96
CA ILE A 14 -3.76 -39.46 2.62
C ILE A 14 -5.17 -38.81 2.70
N GLN A 15 -5.73 -38.65 3.91
CA GLN A 15 -7.05 -38.04 4.13
C GLN A 15 -7.05 -36.50 4.13
N ARG A 16 -5.91 -35.84 3.93
CA ARG A 16 -5.80 -34.37 4.05
C ARG A 16 -5.87 -33.61 2.72
N TRP A 17 -5.72 -34.31 1.59
CA TRP A 17 -5.77 -33.71 0.24
C TRP A 17 -7.18 -33.68 -0.38
N MET A 18 -8.17 -34.37 0.21
CA MET A 18 -9.53 -34.44 -0.35
C MET A 18 -10.53 -33.42 0.25
N ILE A 19 -10.15 -32.67 1.28
CA ILE A 19 -11.02 -31.67 1.93
C ILE A 19 -10.94 -30.29 1.24
N TRP A 20 -9.86 -30.00 0.49
CA TRP A 20 -9.70 -28.71 -0.19
C TRP A 20 -10.26 -28.65 -1.62
N ALA A 21 -10.82 -29.75 -2.14
CA ALA A 21 -11.34 -29.81 -3.51
C ALA A 21 -12.86 -29.60 -3.65
N SER A 22 -13.61 -29.48 -2.54
CA SER A 22 -15.09 -29.60 -2.58
C SER A 22 -15.90 -28.40 -2.07
N VAL A 23 -15.29 -27.23 -1.84
CA VAL A 23 -16.04 -26.00 -1.47
C VAL A 23 -15.63 -24.83 -2.35
N PHE A 24 -15.80 -24.98 -3.67
CA PHE A 24 -15.77 -23.82 -4.57
C PHE A 24 -16.91 -23.94 -5.58
N LEU A 25 -18.13 -23.86 -5.05
CA LEU A 25 -19.34 -23.74 -5.83
C LEU A 25 -20.21 -22.67 -5.17
N ILE A 26 -19.87 -21.41 -5.42
CA ILE A 26 -20.79 -20.28 -5.29
C ILE A 26 -20.65 -19.47 -6.57
N THR A 27 -21.76 -19.41 -7.30
CA THR A 27 -21.93 -18.69 -8.56
C THR A 27 -21.67 -17.19 -8.39
N VAL A 28 -20.70 -16.66 -9.12
CA VAL A 28 -20.57 -15.21 -9.30
C VAL A 28 -21.57 -14.78 -10.37
N THR A 29 -22.70 -14.24 -9.95
CA THR A 29 -23.62 -13.52 -10.84
C THR A 29 -22.99 -12.17 -11.18
N PRO A 30 -22.73 -11.83 -12.46
CA PRO A 30 -22.28 -10.48 -12.79
C PRO A 30 -23.43 -9.50 -12.53
N LEU A 31 -23.20 -8.53 -11.65
CA LEU A 31 -24.06 -7.37 -11.49
C LEU A 31 -23.96 -6.53 -12.78
N GLN A 32 -25.05 -6.45 -13.54
CA GLN A 32 -25.16 -5.67 -14.76
C GLN A 32 -24.90 -4.18 -14.45
N ALA A 33 -23.79 -3.64 -14.95
CA ALA A 33 -23.49 -2.22 -14.88
C ALA A 33 -24.42 -1.45 -15.83
N ALA A 34 -25.53 -0.92 -15.31
CA ALA A 34 -26.32 0.10 -15.99
C ALA A 34 -25.84 1.48 -15.52
N GLY A 35 -25.05 2.14 -16.38
CA GLY A 35 -24.54 3.48 -16.12
C GLY A 35 -23.64 3.96 -17.25
N GLN A 36 -24.19 4.12 -18.46
CA GLN A 36 -23.52 4.90 -19.49
C GLN A 36 -23.58 6.38 -19.08
N ALA A 37 -22.51 6.86 -18.44
CA ALA A 37 -22.29 8.29 -18.30
C ALA A 37 -22.03 8.88 -19.69
N THR A 38 -22.85 9.87 -20.05
CA THR A 38 -22.64 10.76 -21.19
C THR A 38 -21.21 11.31 -21.16
N PRO A 39 -20.44 11.27 -22.27
CA PRO A 39 -19.21 12.04 -22.35
C PRO A 39 -19.60 13.52 -22.51
N GLU A 40 -19.86 14.19 -21.40
CA GLU A 40 -19.91 15.66 -21.37
C GLU A 40 -18.49 16.15 -21.67
N ALA A 41 -18.33 16.78 -22.84
CA ALA A 41 -17.06 17.28 -23.32
C ALA A 41 -16.43 18.25 -22.31
N SER A 42 -15.27 17.87 -21.76
CA SER A 42 -14.46 18.70 -20.88
C SER A 42 -13.96 19.93 -21.65
N PRO A 43 -14.15 21.17 -21.14
CA PRO A 43 -13.67 22.34 -21.84
C PRO A 43 -12.15 22.40 -21.75
N ALA A 44 -11.50 22.37 -22.92
CA ALA A 44 -10.15 22.85 -23.20
C ALA A 44 -9.08 22.54 -22.13
N ALA A 45 -8.39 21.42 -22.31
CA ALA A 45 -7.10 21.19 -21.68
C ALA A 45 -6.13 22.32 -22.04
N THR A 46 -5.79 23.15 -21.06
CA THR A 46 -4.63 24.04 -21.11
C THR A 46 -3.40 23.19 -21.44
N PRO A 47 -2.54 23.54 -22.42
CA PRO A 47 -1.34 22.76 -22.69
C PRO A 47 -0.46 22.77 -21.42
N LEU A 48 -0.25 21.59 -20.88
CA LEU A 48 0.56 21.32 -19.69
C LEU A 48 1.97 21.87 -19.92
N ALA A 49 2.44 22.71 -19.01
CA ALA A 49 3.80 23.23 -19.02
C ALA A 49 4.81 22.11 -19.30
N THR A 50 5.71 22.32 -20.25
CA THR A 50 6.81 21.40 -20.54
C THR A 50 7.59 21.15 -19.25
N PRO A 51 7.70 19.91 -18.75
CA PRO A 51 8.54 19.65 -17.59
C PRO A 51 9.98 19.99 -18.00
N ILE A 52 10.54 20.98 -17.31
CA ILE A 52 11.97 21.28 -17.34
C ILE A 52 12.68 19.95 -17.10
N ALA A 53 13.55 19.53 -18.00
CA ALA A 53 14.33 18.31 -17.89
C ALA A 53 15.40 18.47 -16.78
N GLY A 54 14.95 18.59 -15.54
CA GLY A 54 15.73 18.26 -14.34
C GLY A 54 15.55 16.77 -14.07
N ASP A 55 16.53 16.18 -13.41
CA ASP A 55 16.54 14.76 -13.06
C ASP A 55 15.14 14.31 -12.60
N SER A 56 14.56 13.36 -13.34
CA SER A 56 13.21 12.85 -13.10
C SER A 56 13.08 12.05 -11.80
N SER A 57 14.14 12.02 -11.00
CA SER A 57 14.12 11.53 -9.64
C SER A 57 13.27 12.47 -8.80
N GLY A 58 12.21 11.98 -8.16
CA GLY A 58 11.39 12.80 -7.28
C GLY A 58 12.23 13.46 -6.18
N TRP A 59 11.73 14.56 -5.59
CA TRP A 59 12.44 15.34 -4.56
C TRP A 59 12.98 14.50 -3.39
N TRP A 60 12.35 13.35 -3.12
CA TRP A 60 12.70 12.42 -2.06
C TRP A 60 13.95 11.58 -2.37
N HIS A 61 14.34 11.50 -3.65
CA HIS A 61 15.44 10.66 -4.10
C HIS A 61 16.77 11.29 -3.72
N GLY A 62 17.37 10.80 -2.64
CA GLY A 62 18.59 11.37 -2.04
C GLY A 62 18.32 12.37 -0.91
N ALA A 63 17.06 12.59 -0.52
CA ALA A 63 16.71 13.41 0.63
C ALA A 63 16.88 12.63 1.95
N THR A 64 17.32 13.32 3.01
CA THR A 64 17.31 12.79 4.38
C THR A 64 15.96 13.09 5.02
N CYS A 65 15.23 12.05 5.41
CA CYS A 65 13.95 12.19 6.10
C CYS A 65 14.14 12.01 7.62
N TYR A 66 13.55 12.91 8.40
CA TYR A 66 13.50 12.80 9.87
C TYR A 66 12.06 12.54 10.32
N GLU A 67 11.89 11.54 11.18
CA GLU A 67 10.62 11.29 11.86
C GLU A 67 10.65 11.95 13.23
N ILE A 68 9.61 12.72 13.55
CA ILE A 68 9.52 13.45 14.81
C ILE A 68 8.25 13.00 15.54
N PHE A 69 8.42 12.53 16.77
CA PHE A 69 7.30 12.25 17.66
C PHE A 69 6.86 13.52 18.39
N VAL A 70 5.81 14.17 17.88
CA VAL A 70 5.35 15.51 18.31
C VAL A 70 5.15 15.63 19.81
N ARG A 71 4.42 14.67 20.42
CA ARG A 71 4.06 14.68 21.84
C ARG A 71 5.24 14.70 22.81
N SER A 72 6.45 14.38 22.35
CA SER A 72 7.67 14.39 23.19
C SER A 72 8.73 15.39 22.70
N PHE A 73 8.45 16.19 21.68
CA PHE A 73 9.48 16.98 21.01
C PHE A 73 9.68 18.35 21.67
N ALA A 74 8.65 19.19 21.67
CA ALA A 74 8.70 20.52 22.26
C ALA A 74 7.30 20.97 22.68
N ASP A 75 7.18 21.38 23.94
CA ASP A 75 5.99 21.94 24.57
C ASP A 75 6.09 23.47 24.55
N SER A 76 5.06 24.15 24.05
CA SER A 76 4.98 25.60 23.95
C SER A 76 4.05 26.25 24.97
N ASP A 77 3.11 25.52 25.56
CA ASP A 77 2.10 26.06 26.48
C ASP A 77 2.29 25.63 27.95
N GLY A 78 3.21 24.70 28.20
CA GLY A 78 3.66 24.28 29.52
C GLY A 78 2.81 23.19 30.16
N ASP A 79 1.98 22.49 29.38
CA ASP A 79 1.14 21.39 29.87
C ASP A 79 1.92 20.05 30.04
N GLY A 80 3.20 20.03 29.64
CA GLY A 80 4.09 18.87 29.71
C GLY A 80 4.02 17.97 28.47
N ILE A 81 3.35 18.42 27.40
CA ILE A 81 3.10 17.67 26.19
C ILE A 81 3.61 18.46 25.00
N GLY A 82 4.31 17.80 24.09
CA GLY A 82 4.74 18.45 22.86
C GLY A 82 3.59 18.74 21.88
N ASP A 83 3.68 19.88 21.21
CA ASP A 83 2.66 20.42 20.31
C ASP A 83 3.25 20.94 18.98
N PHE A 84 2.40 21.29 18.02
CA PHE A 84 2.84 21.74 16.68
C PHE A 84 3.46 23.15 16.68
N ALA A 85 3.04 24.04 17.58
CA ALA A 85 3.68 25.34 17.72
C ALA A 85 5.11 25.18 18.26
N GLY A 86 5.30 24.26 19.21
CA GLY A 86 6.60 23.78 19.68
C GLY A 86 7.47 23.25 18.54
N VAL A 87 6.93 22.36 17.68
CA VAL A 87 7.65 21.85 16.50
C VAL A 87 8.09 22.99 15.56
N THR A 88 7.18 23.91 15.25
CA THR A 88 7.44 25.02 14.32
C THR A 88 8.57 25.92 14.83
N SER A 89 8.62 26.17 16.14
CA SER A 89 9.67 26.99 16.77
C SER A 89 11.09 26.38 16.69
N ARG A 90 11.21 25.10 16.35
CA ARG A 90 12.48 24.36 16.29
C ARG A 90 12.86 23.92 14.88
N LEU A 91 12.08 24.30 13.86
CA LEU A 91 12.38 23.92 12.46
C LEU A 91 13.76 24.42 11.99
N ASP A 92 14.23 25.54 12.54
CA ASP A 92 15.57 26.08 12.24
C ASP A 92 16.72 25.10 12.56
N TYR A 93 16.49 24.13 13.45
CA TYR A 93 17.50 23.11 13.79
C TYR A 93 17.62 21.98 12.75
N LEU A 94 16.69 21.85 11.81
CA LEU A 94 16.64 20.72 10.85
C LEU A 94 17.37 21.00 9.53
N ASN A 95 18.32 21.93 9.52
CA ASN A 95 19.07 22.37 8.33
C ASN A 95 20.20 21.42 7.92
#